data_AF-A0A4Q2DPS6-F1
#
_entry.id   AF-A0A4Q2DPS6-F1
#
_cell.length_a   1.000
_cell.length_b   1.000
_cell.length_c   1.000
_cell.angle_alpha   90.00
_cell.angle_beta   90.00
_cell.angle_gamma   90.00
#
_symmetry.space_group_name_H-M   'P 1'
#
loop_
_entity.id
_entity.type
_entity.pdbx_description
1 polymer ?
#
loop_
_entity_poly.entity_id
_entity_poly.type
_entity_poly.pdbx_seq_one_letter_code
_entity_poly.pdbx_strand_id
1 'polypeptide(L)'
;MPDEFCMRFNNATQRIFGSSVRPIVLVWETNDRETPWYAQARLLGSDGKKRVLKFDQVSAAKKQKAKDMAAKSGLEWLQSRYPLIDLGGV
;
A
#
# COMPACT_ATOMS: atom_id res chain seq x y z
N MET A 1 5.26 14.12 3.72
CA MET A 1 5.50 14.57 2.32
C MET A 1 4.61 13.78 1.37
N PRO A 2 4.32 14.24 0.14
CA PRO A 2 3.70 13.37 -0.88
C PRO A 2 4.53 12.08 -1.02
N ASP A 3 3.86 10.93 -1.11
CA ASP A 3 4.46 9.60 -1.29
C ASP A 3 5.23 8.97 -0.11
N GLU A 4 5.25 9.62 1.06
CA GLU A 4 5.91 9.09 2.26
C GLU A 4 5.45 7.67 2.62
N PHE A 5 4.14 7.42 2.60
CA PHE A 5 3.60 6.10 2.93
C PHE A 5 3.80 5.08 1.80
N CYS A 6 3.74 5.49 0.53
CA CYS A 6 4.02 4.61 -0.60
C CYS A 6 5.46 4.10 -0.57
N MET A 7 6.42 4.98 -0.31
CA MET A 7 7.83 4.64 -0.20
C MET A 7 8.09 3.73 1.01
N ARG A 8 7.52 4.07 2.18
CA ARG A 8 7.63 3.24 3.39
C ARG A 8 7.06 1.84 3.18
N PHE A 9 5.88 1.74 2.59
CA PHE A 9 5.26 0.47 2.26
C PHE A 9 6.10 -0.34 1.26
N ASN A 10 6.70 0.32 0.27
CA ASN A 10 7.59 -0.35 -0.68
C ASN A 10 8.80 -0.97 0.01
N ASN A 11 9.54 -0.18 0.78
CA ASN A 11 10.78 -0.65 1.38
C ASN A 11 10.51 -1.68 2.48
N ALA A 12 9.41 -1.54 3.23
CA ALA A 12 8.97 -2.56 4.18
C ALA A 12 8.71 -3.90 3.49
N THR A 13 7.99 -3.89 2.36
CA THR A 13 7.74 -5.10 1.57
C THR A 13 9.04 -5.72 1.05
N GLN A 14 9.95 -4.90 0.53
CA GLN A 14 11.25 -5.37 0.05
C GLN A 14 12.10 -5.97 1.17
N ARG A 15 12.05 -5.41 2.38
CA ARG A 15 12.80 -5.90 3.54
C ARG A 15 12.27 -7.24 4.06
N ILE A 16 10.95 -7.46 3.98
CA ILE A 16 10.32 -8.70 4.45
C ILE A 16 10.42 -9.81 3.40
N PHE A 17 10.19 -9.50 2.12
CA PHE A 17 10.00 -10.50 1.08
C PHE A 17 11.06 -10.48 -0.02
N GLY A 18 12.04 -9.57 0.03
CA GLY A 18 13.04 -9.41 -1.01
C GLY A 18 12.41 -9.11 -2.37
N SER A 19 12.75 -9.91 -3.38
CA SER A 19 12.21 -9.80 -4.74
C SER A 19 11.00 -10.70 -5.00
N SER A 20 10.58 -11.51 -4.02
CA SER A 20 9.52 -12.51 -4.20
C SER A 20 8.12 -11.90 -4.18
N VAL A 21 7.95 -10.74 -3.55
CA VAL A 21 6.67 -10.02 -3.44
C VAL A 21 6.88 -8.55 -3.79
N ARG A 22 5.96 -7.99 -4.57
CA ARG A 22 5.95 -6.57 -4.96
C ARG A 22 4.70 -5.88 -4.40
N PRO A 23 4.85 -4.72 -3.76
CA PRO A 23 3.71 -3.91 -3.35
C PRO A 23 3.22 -3.08 -4.53
N ILE A 24 1.91 -2.90 -4.62
CA ILE A 24 1.29 -1.95 -5.54
C ILE A 24 0.19 -1.18 -4.83
N VAL A 25 -0.02 0.08 -5.22
CA VAL A 25 -1.17 0.88 -4.83
C VAL A 25 -1.95 1.20 -6.09
N LEU A 26 -3.12 0.58 -6.22
CA LEU A 26 -4.04 0.88 -7.30
C LEU A 26 -4.89 2.07 -6.87
N VAL A 27 -5.09 3.01 -7.79
CA VAL A 27 -5.93 4.18 -7.58
C VAL A 27 -6.81 4.37 -8.81
N TRP A 28 -8.09 4.64 -8.60
CA TRP A 28 -9.04 4.90 -9.66
C TRP A 28 -10.04 5.96 -9.22
N GLU A 29 -10.59 6.67 -10.20
CA GLU A 29 -11.62 7.68 -9.99
C GLU A 29 -13.00 7.03 -10.06
N THR A 30 -13.94 7.57 -9.31
CA THR A 30 -15.34 7.12 -9.22
C THR A 30 -16.28 8.31 -9.35
N ASN A 31 -17.57 8.03 -9.52
CA ASN A 31 -18.60 9.07 -9.65
C ASN A 31 -19.03 9.69 -8.30
N ASP A 32 -18.42 9.27 -7.18
CA ASP A 32 -18.66 9.90 -5.88
C ASP A 32 -18.09 11.32 -5.87
N ARG A 33 -18.95 12.32 -5.70
CA ARG A 33 -18.54 13.74 -5.70
C ARG A 33 -17.79 14.16 -4.44
N GLU A 34 -18.03 13.50 -3.31
CA GLU A 34 -17.40 13.83 -2.03
C GLU A 34 -16.04 13.13 -1.90
N THR A 35 -15.97 11.85 -2.30
CA THR A 35 -14.73 11.07 -2.27
C THR A 35 -14.42 10.37 -3.59
N PRO A 36 -14.14 11.12 -4.67
CA PRO A 36 -14.00 10.54 -6.02
C PRO A 36 -12.84 9.57 -6.16
N TRP A 37 -11.77 9.71 -5.37
CA TRP A 37 -10.57 8.90 -5.52
C TRP A 37 -10.59 7.71 -4.59
N TYR A 38 -10.68 6.51 -5.17
CA TYR A 38 -10.54 5.24 -4.47
C TYR A 38 -9.14 4.69 -4.65
N ALA A 39 -8.61 4.06 -3.60
CA ALA A 39 -7.33 3.38 -3.65
C ALA A 39 -7.34 2.07 -2.86
N GLN A 40 -6.46 1.15 -3.28
CA GLN A 40 -6.26 -0.13 -2.61
C GLN A 40 -4.80 -0.55 -2.74
N ALA A 41 -4.17 -0.86 -1.60
CA ALA A 41 -2.86 -1.49 -1.59
C ALA A 41 -3.00 -3.01 -1.80
N ARG A 42 -2.00 -3.61 -2.48
CA ARG A 42 -1.92 -5.05 -2.71
C ARG A 42 -0.48 -5.52 -2.64
N LEU A 43 -0.30 -6.80 -2.31
CA LEU A 43 0.94 -7.53 -2.48
C LEU A 43 0.78 -8.54 -3.61
N LEU A 44 1.68 -8.50 -4.58
CA LEU A 44 1.73 -9.41 -5.73
C LEU A 44 2.97 -10.30 -5.65
N GLY A 45 2.88 -11.52 -6.14
CA GLY A 45 4.04 -12.39 -6.31
C GLY A 45 5.02 -11.84 -7.35
N SER A 46 6.20 -12.45 -7.43
CA SER A 46 7.28 -12.04 -8.34
C SER A 46 6.89 -12.07 -9.83
N ASP A 47 5.89 -12.87 -10.20
CA ASP A 47 5.30 -12.93 -11.55
C ASP A 47 4.42 -11.71 -11.88
N GLY A 48 4.17 -10.83 -10.92
CA GLY A 48 3.32 -9.64 -11.04
C GLY A 48 1.84 -9.95 -11.28
N LYS A 49 1.45 -11.23 -11.29
CA LYS A 49 0.10 -11.69 -11.66
C LYS A 49 -0.58 -12.39 -10.49
N LYS A 50 0.15 -13.18 -9.72
CA LYS A 50 -0.39 -13.88 -8.56
C LYS A 50 -0.58 -12.91 -7.41
N ARG A 51 -1.83 -12.60 -7.11
CA ARG A 51 -2.17 -11.79 -5.96
C ARG A 51 -1.93 -12.56 -4.67
N VAL A 52 -1.06 -12.05 -3.80
CA VAL A 52 -0.77 -12.63 -2.50
C VAL A 52 -1.74 -12.08 -1.45
N LEU A 53 -1.94 -10.76 -1.43
CA LEU A 53 -2.78 -10.10 -0.44
C LEU A 53 -3.44 -8.82 -0.99
N LYS A 54 -4.65 -8.52 -0.51
CA LYS A 54 -5.34 -7.24 -0.69
C LYS A 54 -5.59 -6.63 0.68
N PHE A 55 -5.42 -5.31 0.77
CA PHE A 55 -5.83 -4.54 1.93
C PHE A 55 -7.16 -3.84 1.66
N ASP A 56 -7.70 -3.19 2.68
CA ASP A 56 -8.99 -2.49 2.57
C ASP A 56 -8.95 -1.41 1.50
N GLN A 57 -10.12 -1.18 0.89
CA GLN A 57 -10.30 -0.07 -0.04
C GLN A 57 -10.61 1.19 0.75
N VAL A 58 -10.02 2.30 0.34
CA VAL A 58 -10.22 3.60 0.96
C VAL A 58 -10.55 4.64 -0.10
N SER A 59 -11.30 5.67 0.27
CA SER A 59 -11.62 6.79 -0.61
C SER A 59 -11.20 8.13 0.01
N ALA A 60 -10.93 9.11 -0.85
CA ALA A 60 -10.62 10.48 -0.44
C ALA A 60 -10.97 11.51 -1.52
N ALA A 61 -11.10 12.77 -1.09
CA ALA A 61 -11.31 13.90 -2.00
C ALA A 61 -10.10 14.17 -2.92
N LYS A 62 -8.89 13.75 -2.53
CA LYS A 62 -7.65 13.95 -3.29
C LYS A 62 -6.99 12.61 -3.61
N LYS A 63 -6.54 12.43 -4.86
CA LYS A 63 -5.85 11.23 -5.34
C LYS A 63 -4.67 10.81 -4.46
N GLN A 64 -3.81 11.76 -4.10
CA GLN A 64 -2.64 11.47 -3.27
C GLN A 64 -3.05 11.00 -1.86
N LYS A 65 -4.08 11.61 -1.28
CA LYS A 65 -4.58 11.21 0.04
C LYS A 65 -5.12 9.78 0.03
N ALA A 66 -5.86 9.39 -1.02
CA ALA A 66 -6.33 8.01 -1.17
C ALA A 66 -5.15 7.03 -1.27
N LYS A 67 -4.14 7.34 -2.09
CA LYS A 67 -2.92 6.52 -2.18
C LYS A 67 -2.21 6.37 -0.83
N ASP A 68 -2.00 7.47 -0.13
CA ASP A 68 -1.29 7.50 1.16
C ASP A 68 -2.06 6.69 2.21
N MET A 69 -3.39 6.82 2.27
CA MET A 69 -4.23 6.02 3.17
C MET A 69 -4.15 4.52 2.86
N ALA A 70 -4.19 4.14 1.58
CA ALA A 70 -4.08 2.75 1.17
C ALA A 70 -2.69 2.17 1.49
N ALA A 71 -1.63 2.92 1.20
CA ALA A 71 -0.25 2.51 1.49
C ALA A 71 0.01 2.40 3.00
N LYS A 72 -0.54 3.34 3.79
CA LYS A 72 -0.48 3.31 5.26
C LYS A 72 -1.12 2.04 5.82
N SER A 73 -2.33 1.69 5.36
CA SER A 73 -3.00 0.45 5.78
C SER A 73 -2.15 -0.80 5.49
N GLY A 74 -1.52 -0.87 4.31
CA GLY A 74 -0.61 -1.95 3.97
C GLY A 74 0.64 -1.99 4.87
N LEU A 75 1.23 -0.84 5.18
CA LEU A 75 2.38 -0.72 6.06
C LEU A 75 2.06 -1.15 7.50
N GLU A 76 0.94 -0.67 8.06
CA GLU A 76 0.48 -1.02 9.41
C GLU A 76 0.23 -2.53 9.54
N TRP A 77 -0.35 -3.14 8.50
CA TRP A 77 -0.52 -4.59 8.47
C TRP A 77 0.82 -5.33 8.46
N LEU A 78 1.81 -4.87 7.67
CA LEU A 78 3.16 -5.47 7.66
C LEU A 78 3.84 -5.34 9.03
N GLN A 79 3.74 -4.17 9.67
CA GLN A 79 4.29 -3.93 11.00
C GLN A 79 3.64 -4.84 12.06
N SER A 80 2.32 -4.99 12.00
CA SER A 80 1.56 -5.88 12.89
C SER A 80 1.93 -7.35 12.67
N ARG A 81 2.12 -7.77 11.41
CA ARG A 81 2.43 -9.16 11.06
C ARG A 81 3.90 -9.54 11.34
N TYR A 82 4.81 -8.59 11.23
CA TYR A 82 6.26 -8.80 11.37
C TYR A 82 6.89 -7.85 12.40
N PRO A 83 6.46 -7.89 13.68
CA PRO A 83 6.87 -6.91 14.69
C PRO A 83 8.35 -6.99 15.08
N LEU A 84 9.02 -8.11 14.78
CA LEU A 84 10.44 -8.33 15.07
C LEU A 84 11.37 -7.80 13.97
N ILE A 85 10.82 -7.40 12.82
CA ILE A 85 11.60 -6.80 11.74
C ILE A 85 11.59 -5.29 11.95
N ASP A 86 12.76 -4.69 12.09
CA ASP A 86 12.87 -3.23 12.14
C ASP A 86 12.50 -2.62 10.79
N LEU A 87 11.34 -1.97 10.76
CA LEU A 87 10.78 -1.23 9.64
C LEU A 87 10.79 0.30 9.91
N GLY A 88 11.37 0.75 11.03
CA GLY A 88 11.32 2.14 11.50
C GLY A 88 12.29 3.10 10.81
N GLY A 89 13.26 2.57 10.06
CA GLY A 89 14.27 3.35 9.33
C GLY A 89 13.91 3.74 7.90
N VAL A 90 12.62 3.84 7.57
CA VAL A 90 12.13 4.19 6.22
C VAL A 90 11.42 5.54 6.20
#